data_AF-A0A961ZFS4-F1
#
_entry.id   AF-A0A961ZFS4-F1
#
_cell.length_a   1.000
_cell.length_b   1.000
_cell.length_c   1.000
_cell.angle_alpha   90.00
_cell.angle_beta   90.00
_cell.angle_gamma   90.00
#
_symmetry.space_group_name_H-M   'P 1'
#
loop_
_entity.id
_entity.type
_entity.pdbx_description
1 polymer ?
#
loop_
_entity_poly.entity_id
_entity_poly.type
_entity_poly.pdbx_seq_one_letter_code
_entity_poly.pdbx_strand_id
1 'polypeptide(L)'
;MLKISTFKATRSVLAAALLGTAFAAPAVAQELSDKSVKTFMDYAWSLVPAQFTKPSGEVIQVDKKKRDEVMVPPDIAREVIRVGRISAHAQVCNLYEDQVANYRSLMKREDNKKQWTPQQMIYISQLHLTTVMLLTGKIKLVEKQGDKQVVIEERKPTVQTCPPEQAAKVKEVIAEYVKAGPPISLATPVPVKPEDGATQPASETTLDVPKK
;
A
#
# COMPACT_ATOMS: atom_id res chain seq x y z
N MET A 1 19.99 -53.58 47.02
CA MET A 1 19.13 -54.43 46.16
C MET A 1 17.68 -54.07 46.48
N LEU A 2 16.69 -53.95 45.60
CA LEU A 2 16.57 -53.82 44.14
C LEU A 2 15.04 -53.54 43.91
N LYS A 3 14.71 -52.50 43.13
CA LYS A 3 13.53 -52.30 42.23
C LYS A 3 12.08 -52.53 42.76
N ILE A 4 11.24 -51.49 42.79
CA ILE A 4 10.31 -51.01 41.71
C ILE A 4 9.29 -52.07 41.25
N SER A 5 7.99 -51.83 41.49
CA SER A 5 6.99 -51.70 40.40
C SER A 5 5.54 -51.44 40.87
N THR A 6 5.02 -50.34 40.32
CA THR A 6 3.65 -49.99 39.90
C THR A 6 2.69 -51.13 39.54
N PHE A 7 1.37 -51.00 39.81
CA PHE A 7 0.35 -50.55 38.84
C PHE A 7 -1.12 -50.68 39.33
N LYS A 8 -1.95 -49.67 38.92
CA LYS A 8 -3.42 -49.68 38.65
C LYS A 8 -4.39 -49.94 39.83
N ALA A 9 -5.60 -49.38 39.90
CA ALA A 9 -6.32 -48.28 39.25
C ALA A 9 -7.73 -48.34 39.86
N THR A 10 -8.30 -47.26 40.39
CA THR A 10 -9.76 -47.15 40.43
C THR A 10 -10.20 -45.70 40.36
N ARG A 11 -11.20 -45.51 39.50
CA ARG A 11 -11.70 -44.27 38.93
C ARG A 11 -12.45 -43.45 39.98
N SER A 12 -12.28 -42.12 39.95
CA SER A 12 -13.39 -41.21 40.21
C SER A 12 -13.18 -39.96 39.36
N VAL A 13 -14.04 -39.87 38.35
CA VAL A 13 -14.22 -38.76 37.43
C VAL A 13 -15.02 -37.70 38.17
N LEU A 14 -14.50 -36.48 38.27
CA LEU A 14 -15.34 -35.28 38.32
C LEU A 14 -14.67 -34.21 37.47
N ALA A 15 -15.12 -34.15 36.20
CA ALA A 15 -14.75 -33.12 35.26
C ALA A 15 -15.58 -31.86 35.57
N ALA A 16 -14.95 -30.84 36.14
CA ALA A 16 -15.46 -29.47 36.10
C ALA A 16 -14.82 -28.79 34.88
N ALA A 17 -15.56 -28.79 33.77
CA ALA A 17 -15.22 -28.05 32.57
C ALA A 17 -15.32 -26.54 32.88
N LEU A 18 -14.18 -25.91 33.16
CA LEU A 18 -14.03 -24.46 33.04
C LEU A 18 -14.07 -24.14 31.54
N LEU A 19 -15.26 -23.75 31.08
CA LEU A 19 -15.51 -23.11 29.80
C LEU A 19 -14.55 -21.92 29.66
N GLY A 20 -13.50 -22.10 28.87
CA GLY A 20 -12.66 -21.03 28.40
C GLY A 20 -13.49 -20.09 27.55
N THR A 21 -13.94 -18.98 28.13
CA THR A 21 -14.32 -17.79 27.37
C THR A 21 -13.04 -17.19 26.78
N ALA A 22 -12.57 -17.77 25.68
CA ALA A 22 -11.70 -17.08 24.77
C ALA A 22 -12.51 -15.92 24.18
N PHE A 23 -12.39 -14.74 24.79
CA PHE A 23 -12.73 -13.50 24.11
C PHE A 23 -11.88 -13.46 22.85
N ALA A 24 -12.50 -13.76 21.71
CA ALA A 24 -11.96 -13.37 20.42
C ALA A 24 -11.92 -11.84 20.42
N ALA A 25 -10.75 -11.28 20.76
CA ALA A 25 -10.48 -9.88 20.52
C ALA A 25 -10.76 -9.59 19.03
N PRO A 26 -11.44 -8.49 18.71
CA PRO A 26 -11.77 -8.17 17.33
C PRO A 26 -10.47 -8.06 16.53
N ALA A 27 -10.41 -8.74 15.38
CA ALA A 27 -9.25 -8.82 14.49
C ALA A 27 -8.94 -7.48 13.76
N VAL A 28 -9.19 -6.34 14.41
CA VAL A 28 -9.07 -4.97 13.86
C VAL A 28 -7.76 -4.30 14.31
N ALA A 29 -6.99 -4.93 15.22
CA ALA A 29 -5.79 -4.34 15.80
C ALA A 29 -4.58 -5.28 15.84
N GLN A 30 -4.43 -6.20 14.87
CA GLN A 30 -3.15 -6.90 14.73
C GLN A 30 -2.11 -5.90 14.24
N GLU A 31 -1.41 -5.26 15.18
CA GLU A 31 -0.34 -4.34 14.88
C GLU A 31 0.72 -5.06 14.04
N LEU A 32 1.19 -4.37 12.99
CA LEU A 32 2.23 -4.88 12.13
C LEU A 32 3.49 -5.14 12.97
N SER A 33 4.02 -6.36 12.92
CA SER A 33 5.31 -6.65 13.56
C SER A 33 6.41 -5.73 13.00
N ASP A 34 7.36 -5.32 13.84
CA ASP A 34 8.46 -4.44 13.42
C ASP A 34 9.25 -5.00 12.24
N LYS A 35 9.38 -6.32 12.18
CA LYS A 35 10.00 -7.02 11.05
C LYS A 35 9.22 -6.78 9.77
N SER A 36 7.89 -6.94 9.80
CA SER A 36 7.04 -6.67 8.63
C SER A 36 7.13 -5.21 8.20
N VAL A 37 7.09 -4.26 9.14
CA VAL A 37 7.23 -2.82 8.86
C VAL A 37 8.55 -2.54 8.15
N LYS A 38 9.66 -3.03 8.71
CA LYS A 38 10.99 -2.89 8.11
C LYS A 38 11.05 -3.48 6.71
N THR A 39 10.42 -4.64 6.47
CA THR A 39 10.36 -5.25 5.14
C THR A 39 9.63 -4.38 4.13
N PHE A 40 8.45 -3.84 4.46
CA PHE A 40 7.74 -2.90 3.57
C PHE A 40 8.58 -1.64 3.32
N MET A 41 9.23 -1.12 4.35
CA MET A 41 10.10 0.04 4.25
C MET A 41 11.32 -0.19 3.34
N ASP A 42 11.96 -1.37 3.43
CA ASP A 42 13.06 -1.78 2.55
C ASP A 42 12.60 -1.88 1.10
N TYR A 43 11.44 -2.49 0.84
CA TYR A 43 10.90 -2.60 -0.51
C TYR A 43 10.52 -1.24 -1.09
N ALA A 44 9.87 -0.38 -0.30
CA ALA A 44 9.57 0.97 -0.71
C ALA A 44 10.85 1.72 -1.09
N TRP A 45 11.91 1.61 -0.29
CA TRP A 45 13.20 2.24 -0.59
C TRP A 45 13.80 1.77 -1.92
N SER A 46 13.72 0.48 -2.23
CA SER A 46 14.21 -0.06 -3.51
C SER A 46 13.47 0.52 -4.72
N LEU A 47 12.23 0.97 -4.53
CA LEU A 47 11.36 1.50 -5.58
C LEU A 47 11.31 3.03 -5.64
N VAL A 48 11.86 3.75 -4.65
CA VAL A 48 11.96 5.20 -4.71
C VAL A 48 12.84 5.61 -5.89
N PRO A 49 12.37 6.46 -6.82
CA PRO A 49 13.18 6.91 -7.94
C PRO A 49 14.30 7.86 -7.45
N ALA A 50 15.42 7.91 -8.19
CA ALA A 50 16.50 8.85 -7.89
C ALA A 50 16.10 10.32 -8.13
N GLN A 51 15.06 10.55 -8.94
CA GLN A 51 14.55 11.87 -9.28
C GLN A 51 13.02 11.81 -9.36
N PHE A 52 12.35 12.85 -8.88
CA PHE A 52 10.90 12.99 -8.95
C PHE A 52 10.54 14.40 -9.41
N THR A 53 9.70 14.51 -10.44
CA THR A 53 9.19 15.79 -10.94
C THR A 53 7.77 16.00 -10.43
N LYS A 54 7.56 17.04 -9.64
CA LYS A 54 6.22 17.44 -9.18
C LYS A 54 5.37 17.93 -10.36
N PRO A 55 4.03 17.94 -10.24
CA PRO A 55 3.16 18.60 -11.20
C PRO A 55 3.46 20.09 -11.43
N SER A 56 4.11 20.75 -10.46
CA SER A 56 4.58 22.14 -10.59
C SER A 56 5.79 22.30 -11.51
N GLY A 57 6.41 21.21 -11.96
CA GLY A 57 7.68 21.21 -12.72
C GLY A 57 8.93 21.22 -11.83
N GLU A 58 8.78 21.35 -10.51
CA GLU A 58 9.91 21.27 -9.58
C GLU A 58 10.47 19.84 -9.53
N VAL A 59 11.78 19.73 -9.71
CA VAL A 59 12.52 18.46 -9.72
C VAL A 59 13.20 18.25 -8.38
N ILE A 60 12.87 17.14 -7.72
CA ILE A 60 13.50 16.71 -6.47
C ILE A 60 14.45 15.56 -6.78
N GLN A 61 15.71 15.73 -6.39
CA GLN A 61 16.71 14.65 -6.40
C GLN A 61 16.64 13.91 -5.06
N VAL A 62 16.62 12.58 -5.13
CA VAL A 62 16.67 11.70 -3.97
C VAL A 62 18.06 11.09 -3.90
N ASP A 63 18.79 11.38 -2.83
CA ASP A 63 20.10 10.78 -2.63
C ASP A 63 19.94 9.34 -2.13
N LYS A 64 20.11 8.38 -3.04
CA LYS A 64 20.02 6.94 -2.76
C LYS A 64 21.12 6.42 -1.82
N LYS A 65 22.13 7.22 -1.49
CA LYS A 65 23.17 6.89 -0.49
C LYS A 65 22.78 7.34 0.91
N LYS A 66 21.90 8.35 1.04
CA LYS A 66 21.44 8.92 2.32
C LYS A 66 20.09 8.35 2.74
N ARG A 67 20.02 7.02 2.76
CA ARG A 67 18.79 6.29 3.07
C ARG A 67 18.13 6.74 4.38
N ASP A 68 18.91 6.87 5.43
CA ASP A 68 18.40 7.17 6.77
C ASP A 68 17.88 8.61 6.91
N GLU A 69 18.30 9.52 6.03
CA GLU A 69 17.79 10.91 5.98
C GLU A 69 16.41 10.97 5.28
N VAL A 70 16.10 9.99 4.42
CA VAL A 70 14.87 9.96 3.60
C VAL A 70 13.79 9.07 4.22
N MET A 71 14.18 8.02 4.93
CA MET A 71 13.22 7.12 5.56
C MET A 71 12.52 7.80 6.75
N VAL A 72 11.22 7.54 6.87
CA VAL A 72 10.45 7.97 8.04
C VAL A 72 10.62 7.00 9.20
N PRO A 73 10.36 7.42 10.45
CA PRO A 73 10.34 6.53 11.60
C PRO A 73 9.37 5.33 11.46
N PRO A 74 9.65 4.17 12.08
CA PRO A 74 8.82 2.97 11.95
C PRO A 74 7.36 3.13 12.37
N ASP A 75 7.07 3.97 13.36
CA ASP A 75 5.71 4.30 13.81
C ASP A 75 4.90 5.01 12.72
N ILE A 76 5.51 5.97 12.02
CA ILE A 76 4.90 6.62 10.86
C ILE A 76 4.72 5.61 9.73
N ALA A 77 5.73 4.76 9.49
CA ALA A 77 5.64 3.72 8.47
C ALA A 77 4.50 2.72 8.75
N ARG A 78 4.25 2.34 10.02
CA ARG A 78 3.11 1.47 10.38
C ARG A 78 1.79 2.07 9.93
N GLU A 79 1.59 3.37 10.15
CA GLU A 79 0.37 4.05 9.73
C GLU A 79 0.25 4.10 8.20
N VAL A 80 1.33 4.49 7.51
CA VAL A 80 1.36 4.52 6.03
C VAL A 80 1.02 3.14 5.44
N ILE A 81 1.56 2.05 6.00
CA ILE A 81 1.28 0.68 5.55
C ILE A 81 -0.17 0.28 5.88
N ARG A 82 -0.72 0.68 7.03
CA ARG A 82 -2.13 0.44 7.38
C ARG A 82 -3.05 1.11 6.37
N VAL A 83 -2.82 2.38 6.07
CA VAL A 83 -3.58 3.12 5.04
C VAL A 83 -3.40 2.46 3.67
N GLY A 84 -2.18 2.04 3.32
CA GLY A 84 -1.90 1.31 2.09
C GLY A 84 -2.68 -0.01 1.97
N ARG A 85 -2.81 -0.77 3.06
CA ARG A 85 -3.63 -2.00 3.12
C ARG A 85 -5.10 -1.72 2.84
N ILE A 86 -5.65 -0.67 3.46
CA ILE A 86 -7.04 -0.24 3.24
C ILE A 86 -7.23 0.18 1.77
N SER A 87 -6.29 0.94 1.20
CA SER A 87 -6.30 1.31 -0.22
C SER A 87 -6.20 0.09 -1.15
N ALA A 88 -5.45 -0.96 -0.78
CA ALA A 88 -5.41 -2.21 -1.53
C ALA A 88 -6.77 -2.91 -1.55
N HIS A 89 -7.45 -2.98 -0.41
CA HIS A 89 -8.82 -3.51 -0.34
C HIS A 89 -9.81 -2.68 -1.16
N ALA A 90 -9.71 -1.35 -1.11
CA ALA A 90 -10.53 -0.48 -1.95
C ALA A 90 -10.31 -0.76 -3.44
N GLN A 91 -9.07 -0.97 -3.87
CA GLN A 91 -8.74 -1.32 -5.26
C GLN A 91 -9.34 -2.68 -5.67
N VAL A 92 -9.26 -3.70 -4.79
CA VAL A 92 -9.88 -5.02 -5.04
C VAL A 92 -11.41 -4.92 -5.12
N CYS A 93 -12.02 -4.01 -4.36
CA CYS A 93 -13.46 -3.76 -4.35
C CYS A 93 -13.94 -2.76 -5.42
N ASN A 94 -13.07 -2.31 -6.34
CA ASN A 94 -13.35 -1.28 -7.35
C ASN A 94 -13.86 0.05 -6.77
N LEU A 95 -13.38 0.41 -5.59
CA LEU A 95 -13.72 1.64 -4.86
C LEU A 95 -12.65 2.72 -5.10
N TYR A 96 -12.50 3.15 -6.36
CA TYR A 96 -11.40 4.02 -6.77
C TYR A 96 -11.42 5.40 -6.09
N GLU A 97 -12.60 6.02 -5.97
CA GLU A 97 -12.74 7.31 -5.30
C GLU A 97 -12.39 7.22 -3.81
N ASP A 98 -12.83 6.14 -3.14
CA ASP A 98 -12.49 5.88 -1.74
C ASP A 98 -10.98 5.63 -1.59
N GLN A 99 -10.35 4.90 -2.51
CA GLN A 99 -8.91 4.68 -2.53
C GLN A 99 -8.14 6.02 -2.63
N VAL A 100 -8.59 6.91 -3.52
CA VAL A 100 -8.01 8.25 -3.72
C VAL A 100 -8.21 9.12 -2.48
N ALA A 101 -9.42 9.14 -1.91
CA ALA A 101 -9.72 9.89 -0.70
C ALA A 101 -8.86 9.44 0.49
N ASN A 102 -8.70 8.12 0.65
CA ASN A 102 -7.87 7.52 1.70
C ASN A 102 -6.39 7.96 1.58
N TYR A 103 -5.83 7.88 0.37
CA TYR A 103 -4.46 8.33 0.10
C TYR A 103 -4.29 9.84 0.29
N ARG A 104 -5.21 10.66 -0.25
CA ARG A 104 -5.16 12.12 -0.10
C ARG A 104 -5.26 12.55 1.36
N SER A 105 -6.10 11.89 2.15
CA SER A 105 -6.20 12.13 3.60
C SER A 105 -4.85 11.89 4.30
N LEU A 106 -4.19 10.76 4.02
CA LEU A 106 -2.84 10.47 4.53
C LEU A 106 -1.85 11.57 4.15
N MET A 107 -1.72 11.86 2.85
CA MET A 107 -0.73 12.83 2.38
C MET A 107 -0.99 14.23 2.94
N LYS A 108 -2.25 14.62 3.09
CA LYS A 108 -2.62 15.92 3.67
C LYS A 108 -2.28 16.01 5.15
N ARG A 109 -2.49 14.93 5.92
CA ARG A 109 -2.08 14.86 7.34
C ARG A 109 -0.57 15.02 7.47
N GLU A 110 0.20 14.28 6.69
CA GLU A 110 1.65 14.32 6.75
C GLU A 110 2.20 15.68 6.29
N ASP A 111 1.66 16.24 5.20
CA ASP A 111 2.02 17.60 4.76
C ASP A 111 1.72 18.66 5.82
N ASN A 112 0.57 18.57 6.50
CA ASN A 112 0.18 19.53 7.53
C ASN A 112 1.06 19.48 8.79
N LYS A 113 1.80 18.38 9.03
CA LYS A 113 2.79 18.33 10.12
C LYS A 113 3.99 19.24 9.86
N LYS A 114 4.26 19.62 8.61
CA LYS A 114 5.35 20.54 8.19
C LYS A 114 6.75 20.16 8.71
N GLN A 115 6.94 18.88 9.07
CA GLN A 115 8.19 18.35 9.61
C GLN A 115 8.96 17.47 8.59
N TRP A 116 8.32 17.15 7.46
CA TRP A 116 8.89 16.25 6.46
C TRP A 116 9.61 17.03 5.37
N THR A 117 10.79 16.54 5.00
CA THR A 117 11.48 17.01 3.80
C THR A 117 10.73 16.56 2.54
N PRO A 118 10.97 17.22 1.38
CA PRO A 118 10.39 16.76 0.11
C PRO A 118 10.75 15.31 -0.23
N GLN A 119 11.96 14.86 0.12
CA GLN A 119 12.39 13.47 -0.09
C GLN A 119 11.61 12.50 0.80
N GLN A 120 11.37 12.85 2.07
CA GLN A 120 10.54 12.05 2.98
C GLN A 120 9.08 11.98 2.52
N MET A 121 8.53 13.07 1.97
CA MET A 121 7.19 13.05 1.38
C MET A 121 7.08 12.12 0.17
N ILE A 122 8.11 12.08 -0.69
CA ILE A 122 8.21 11.09 -1.78
C ILE A 122 8.27 9.68 -1.21
N TYR A 123 9.08 9.46 -0.16
CA TYR A 123 9.18 8.15 0.48
C TYR A 123 7.85 7.68 1.09
N ILE A 124 7.10 8.55 1.78
CA ILE A 124 5.77 8.24 2.32
C ILE A 124 4.82 7.81 1.21
N SER A 125 4.77 8.59 0.12
CA SER A 125 3.96 8.25 -1.06
C SER A 125 4.37 6.90 -1.66
N GLN A 126 5.67 6.65 -1.78
CA GLN A 126 6.19 5.40 -2.34
C GLN A 126 5.89 4.21 -1.43
N LEU A 127 5.99 4.36 -0.11
CA LEU A 127 5.67 3.31 0.85
C LEU A 127 4.19 2.90 0.79
N HIS A 128 3.29 3.88 0.66
CA HIS A 128 1.87 3.61 0.42
C HIS A 128 1.66 2.85 -0.90
N LEU A 129 2.21 3.35 -2.00
CA LEU A 129 2.07 2.74 -3.33
C LEU A 129 2.62 1.31 -3.36
N THR A 130 3.83 1.09 -2.84
CA THR A 130 4.44 -0.24 -2.73
C THR A 130 3.57 -1.19 -1.93
N THR A 131 2.97 -0.73 -0.83
CA THR A 131 2.04 -1.54 -0.03
C THR A 131 0.83 -1.97 -0.86
N VAL A 132 0.21 -1.04 -1.60
CA VAL A 132 -0.93 -1.35 -2.49
C VAL A 132 -0.53 -2.35 -3.59
N MET A 133 0.60 -2.12 -4.25
CA MET A 133 1.06 -2.96 -5.36
C MET A 133 1.38 -4.39 -4.91
N LEU A 134 2.05 -4.55 -3.77
CA LEU A 134 2.36 -5.88 -3.19
C LEU A 134 1.09 -6.66 -2.83
N LEU A 135 0.09 -6.00 -2.27
CA LEU A 135 -1.14 -6.66 -1.79
C LEU A 135 -2.14 -6.95 -2.91
N THR A 136 -2.14 -6.16 -3.98
CA THR A 136 -2.99 -6.38 -5.15
C THR A 136 -2.36 -7.31 -6.19
N GLY A 137 -1.15 -7.83 -5.92
CA GLY A 137 -0.47 -8.81 -6.77
C GLY A 137 0.11 -8.24 -8.07
N LYS A 138 0.25 -6.91 -8.17
CA LYS A 138 0.84 -6.23 -9.33
C LYS A 138 2.38 -6.30 -9.37
N ILE A 139 3.02 -6.93 -8.37
CA ILE A 139 4.47 -7.11 -8.27
C ILE A 139 4.77 -8.54 -7.79
N LYS A 140 5.78 -9.22 -8.37
CA LYS A 140 6.42 -10.40 -7.77
C LYS A 140 7.78 -10.01 -7.17
N LEU A 141 7.97 -10.27 -5.89
CA LEU A 141 9.28 -10.11 -5.25
C LEU A 141 10.17 -11.28 -5.66
N VAL A 142 11.22 -11.03 -6.44
CA VAL A 142 12.24 -12.04 -6.78
C VAL A 142 13.52 -11.69 -6.02
N GLU A 143 13.79 -12.40 -4.93
CA GLU A 143 15.02 -12.22 -4.17
C GLU A 143 16.15 -12.97 -4.90
N LYS A 144 16.95 -12.27 -5.71
CA LYS A 144 18.23 -12.79 -6.21
C LYS A 144 19.35 -12.36 -5.26
N GLN A 145 20.28 -13.28 -5.03
CA GLN A 145 21.38 -13.19 -4.08
C GLN A 145 22.03 -11.80 -4.03
N GLY A 146 22.00 -11.17 -2.84
CA GLY A 146 22.78 -9.98 -2.52
C GLY A 146 22.10 -8.63 -2.75
N ASP A 147 21.33 -8.49 -3.84
CA ASP A 147 20.63 -7.24 -4.18
C ASP A 147 19.14 -7.51 -4.45
N LYS A 148 18.28 -7.01 -3.57
CA LYS A 148 16.82 -7.12 -3.68
C LYS A 148 16.31 -6.30 -4.88
N GLN A 149 16.33 -6.88 -6.07
CA GLN A 149 15.65 -6.31 -7.25
C GLN A 149 14.18 -6.75 -7.27
N VAL A 150 13.27 -5.76 -7.26
CA VAL A 150 11.83 -5.99 -7.36
C VAL A 150 11.47 -6.10 -8.85
N VAL A 151 11.18 -7.31 -9.33
CA VAL A 151 10.72 -7.53 -10.71
C VAL A 151 9.20 -7.38 -10.77
N ILE A 152 8.71 -6.37 -11.48
CA ILE A 152 7.26 -6.15 -11.68
C ILE A 152 6.78 -7.15 -12.75
N GLU A 153 6.47 -8.37 -12.33
CA GLU A 153 5.67 -9.29 -13.16
C GLU A 153 4.18 -9.06 -12.84
N GLU A 154 3.43 -8.52 -13.80
CA GLU A 154 1.97 -8.48 -13.74
C GLU A 154 1.44 -9.91 -13.63
N ARG A 155 0.94 -10.30 -12.45
CA ARG A 155 0.03 -11.46 -12.39
C ARG A 155 -1.25 -11.06 -13.09
N LYS A 156 -1.81 -11.98 -13.90
CA LYS A 156 -3.20 -11.86 -14.38
C LYS A 156 -4.07 -11.49 -13.17
N PRO A 157 -4.90 -10.44 -13.25
CA PRO A 157 -5.75 -10.05 -12.13
C PRO A 157 -6.55 -11.28 -11.73
N THR A 158 -6.29 -11.82 -10.54
CA THR A 158 -7.22 -12.74 -9.94
C THR A 158 -8.49 -11.94 -9.77
N VAL A 159 -9.58 -12.37 -10.39
CA VAL A 159 -10.91 -11.80 -10.17
C VAL A 159 -11.27 -12.12 -8.73
N GLN A 160 -10.69 -11.40 -7.79
CA GLN A 160 -11.08 -11.43 -6.40
C GLN A 160 -12.39 -10.68 -6.34
N THR A 161 -13.47 -11.43 -6.24
CA THR A 161 -14.80 -10.88 -5.99
C THR A 161 -14.79 -10.29 -4.58
N CYS A 162 -15.01 -8.98 -4.48
CA CYS A 162 -15.25 -8.32 -3.22
C CYS A 162 -16.76 -8.39 -2.90
N PRO A 163 -17.18 -9.12 -1.85
CA PRO A 163 -18.59 -9.16 -1.45
C PRO A 163 -19.11 -7.76 -1.07
N PRO A 164 -20.41 -7.48 -1.25
CA PRO A 164 -20.98 -6.17 -0.92
C PRO A 164 -20.73 -5.74 0.53
N GLU A 165 -20.76 -6.67 1.46
CA GLU A 165 -20.49 -6.42 2.88
C GLU A 165 -19.04 -5.96 3.12
N GLN A 166 -18.09 -6.58 2.41
CA GLN A 166 -16.69 -6.18 2.49
C GLN A 166 -16.47 -4.79 1.87
N ALA A 167 -17.10 -4.50 0.74
CA ALA A 167 -17.05 -3.17 0.11
C ALA A 167 -17.63 -2.10 1.04
N ALA A 168 -18.76 -2.38 1.69
CA ALA A 168 -19.36 -1.48 2.67
C ALA A 168 -18.42 -1.22 3.86
N LYS A 169 -17.78 -2.27 4.38
CA LYS A 169 -16.82 -2.11 5.49
C LYS A 169 -15.60 -1.28 5.10
N VAL A 170 -15.06 -1.48 3.90
CA VAL A 170 -13.93 -0.69 3.39
C VAL A 170 -14.32 0.79 3.27
N LYS A 171 -15.51 1.09 2.74
CA LYS A 171 -16.03 2.47 2.66
C LYS A 171 -16.16 3.11 4.04
N GLU A 172 -16.74 2.39 5.01
CA GLU A 172 -16.91 2.89 6.38
C GLU A 172 -15.56 3.25 7.00
N VAL A 173 -14.59 2.34 6.94
CA VAL A 173 -13.24 2.56 7.49
C VAL A 173 -12.54 3.75 6.81
N ILE A 174 -12.67 3.89 5.49
CA ILE A 174 -12.10 5.03 4.76
C ILE A 174 -12.81 6.32 5.14
N ALA A 175 -14.14 6.32 5.24
CA ALA A 175 -14.92 7.50 5.61
C ALA A 175 -14.55 7.99 7.02
N GLU A 176 -14.39 7.08 7.99
CA GLU A 176 -13.90 7.38 9.33
C GLU A 176 -12.48 7.98 9.28
N TYR A 177 -11.57 7.36 8.52
CA TYR A 177 -10.20 7.84 8.38
C TYR A 177 -10.11 9.21 7.70
N VAL A 178 -10.94 9.48 6.69
CA VAL A 178 -11.01 10.78 6.02
C VAL A 178 -11.63 11.84 6.94
N LYS A 179 -12.72 11.51 7.63
CA LYS A 179 -13.42 12.41 8.57
C LYS A 179 -12.55 12.82 9.74
N ALA A 180 -11.71 11.92 10.26
CA ALA A 180 -10.76 12.23 11.32
C ALA A 180 -9.61 13.14 10.86
N GLY A 181 -9.54 13.50 9.57
CA GLY A 181 -8.42 14.16 8.94
C GLY A 181 -8.69 15.61 8.56
N PRO A 182 -7.66 16.34 8.14
CA PRO A 182 -7.85 17.65 7.56
C PRO A 182 -8.77 17.56 6.34
N PRO A 183 -9.59 18.58 6.07
CA PRO A 183 -10.42 18.62 4.86
C PRO A 183 -9.58 18.43 3.60
N ILE A 184 -9.98 17.47 2.77
CA ILE A 184 -9.38 17.22 1.46
C ILE A 184 -10.33 17.73 0.37
N SER A 185 -9.80 18.49 -0.60
CA SER A 185 -10.56 18.81 -1.82
C SER A 185 -10.52 17.58 -2.73
N LEU A 186 -11.63 16.87 -2.83
CA LEU A 186 -11.83 15.88 -3.88
C LEU A 186 -12.22 16.66 -5.12
N ALA A 187 -11.25 17.00 -5.97
CA ALA A 187 -11.55 17.62 -7.25
C ALA A 187 -12.51 16.70 -8.02
N THR A 188 -13.74 17.18 -8.25
CA THR A 188 -14.68 16.59 -9.20
C THR A 188 -14.01 16.52 -10.57
N PRO A 189 -14.28 15.49 -11.40
CA PRO A 189 -13.80 15.47 -12.77
C PRO A 189 -14.32 16.75 -13.45
N VAL A 190 -13.42 17.61 -13.89
CA VAL A 190 -13.79 18.72 -14.77
C VAL A 190 -14.36 18.06 -16.02
N PRO A 191 -15.62 18.33 -16.42
CA PRO A 191 -16.12 17.82 -17.68
C PRO A 191 -15.23 18.40 -18.77
N VAL A 192 -14.52 17.52 -19.48
CA VAL A 192 -13.79 17.90 -20.69
C VAL A 192 -14.86 18.41 -21.66
N LYS A 193 -14.94 19.73 -21.79
CA LYS A 193 -15.69 20.38 -22.84
C LYS A 193 -15.03 19.94 -24.15
N PRO A 194 -15.76 19.38 -25.13
CA PRO A 194 -15.19 19.10 -26.44
C PRO A 194 -14.66 20.42 -27.00
N GLU A 195 -13.36 20.52 -27.21
CA GLU A 195 -12.79 21.59 -28.03
C GLU A 195 -13.10 21.24 -29.48
N ASP A 196 -14.11 21.93 -30.02
CA ASP A 196 -14.24 22.13 -31.46
C ASP A 196 -13.01 22.90 -31.95
N GLY A 197 -12.10 22.20 -32.61
CA GLY A 197 -10.85 22.77 -33.12
C GLY A 197 -10.34 21.97 -34.30
N ALA A 198 -10.90 22.26 -35.47
CA ALA A 198 -10.48 21.73 -36.76
C ALA A 198 -8.97 21.92 -36.99
N THR A 199 -8.28 20.90 -37.50
CA THR A 199 -7.07 21.06 -38.31
C THR A 199 -7.04 19.98 -39.39
N GLN A 200 -6.93 20.45 -40.64
CA GLN A 200 -6.86 19.69 -41.89
C GLN A 200 -5.65 18.73 -41.96
N PRO A 201 -5.70 17.71 -42.84
CA PRO A 201 -4.58 16.80 -43.05
C PRO A 201 -3.47 17.47 -43.89
N ALA A 202 -2.23 17.38 -43.42
CA ALA A 202 -1.05 17.74 -44.20
C ALA A 202 -0.58 16.54 -45.05
N SER A 203 -0.33 16.84 -46.32
CA SER A 203 -0.07 15.96 -47.45
C SER A 203 1.12 14.99 -47.34
N GLU A 204 0.98 13.88 -48.06
CA GLU A 204 2.04 13.04 -48.61
C GLU A 204 3.22 13.86 -49.15
N THR A 205 4.44 13.44 -48.80
CA THR A 205 5.64 13.74 -49.59
C THR A 205 6.33 12.42 -49.90
N THR A 206 6.22 12.05 -51.17
CA THR A 206 6.91 10.97 -51.87
C THR A 206 8.43 11.07 -51.67
N LEU A 207 9.05 10.00 -51.19
CA LEU A 207 10.51 9.83 -51.21
C LEU A 207 10.91 9.24 -52.57
N ASP A 208 11.50 10.09 -53.40
CA ASP A 208 12.14 9.77 -54.66
C ASP A 208 13.51 9.11 -54.40
N VAL A 209 13.77 7.97 -55.06
CA VAL A 209 15.02 7.19 -54.95
C VAL A 209 15.82 7.39 -56.24
N PRO A 210 17.01 8.00 -56.22
CA PRO A 210 17.89 7.99 -57.37
C PRO A 210 18.76 6.72 -57.41
N LYS A 211 18.65 6.00 -58.53
CA LYS A 211 19.54 4.90 -58.95
C LYS A 211 21.01 5.34 -59.04
N LYS A 212 21.90 4.48 -58.54
CA LYS A 212 23.13 4.10 -59.23
C LYS A 212 23.49 2.66 -58.90
#